data_AF-A0A3D4X2S5-F1
#
_entry.id   AF-A0A3D4X2S5-F1
#
_cell.length_a   1.000
_cell.length_b   1.000
_cell.length_c   1.000
_cell.angle_alpha   90.00
_cell.angle_beta   90.00
_cell.angle_gamma   90.00
#
_symmetry.space_group_name_H-M   'P 1'
#
loop_
_entity.id
_entity.type
_entity.pdbx_description
1 polymer ?
#
loop_
_entity_poly.entity_id
_entity_poly.type
_entity_poly.pdbx_seq_one_letter_code
_entity_poly.pdbx_strand_id
1 'polypeptide(L)' 'MTRVVFLLAPGVHILDLAGPAQVFSTAAGLGFDYELSYVGEQEDVLSAQGLPLRTATTWPALKPNDLILVPGWRAPT' A
#
# COMPACT_ATOMS: atom_id res chain seq x y z
N MET A 1 10.12 12.38 -8.23
CA MET A 1 9.01 11.73 -7.53
C MET A 1 9.34 10.28 -7.35
N THR A 2 9.46 9.84 -6.11
CA THR A 2 9.63 8.43 -5.73
C THR A 2 8.26 7.86 -5.42
N ARG A 3 7.85 6.83 -6.15
CA ARG A 3 6.58 6.16 -5.88
C ARG A 3 6.75 5.11 -4.80
N VAL A 4 5.84 5.11 -3.84
CA VAL A 4 5.71 4.10 -2.79
C VAL A 4 4.44 3.30 -3.06
N VAL A 5 4.60 2.09 -3.57
CA VAL A 5 3.50 1.19 -3.90
C VAL A 5 3.26 0.22 -2.75
N PHE A 6 2.07 0.26 -2.16
CA PHE A 6 1.60 -0.71 -1.20
C PHE A 6 0.89 -1.85 -1.93
N LEU A 7 1.46 -3.04 -1.90
CA LEU A 7 0.82 -4.25 -2.42
C LEU A 7 -0.03 -4.89 -1.32
N LEU A 8 -1.35 -4.86 -1.45
CA LEU A 8 -2.30 -5.34 -0.45
C LEU A 8 -2.81 -6.72 -0.81
N ALA A 9 -2.39 -7.72 -0.03
CA ALA A 9 -2.95 -9.07 -0.10
C ALA A 9 -4.30 -9.17 0.65
N PRO A 10 -5.21 -10.08 0.26
CA PRO A 10 -6.36 -10.46 1.08
C PRO A 10 -5.94 -10.79 2.51
N GLY A 11 -6.63 -10.19 3.49
CA GLY A 11 -6.28 -10.34 4.90
C GLY A 11 -5.13 -9.44 5.37
N VAL A 12 -4.78 -8.38 4.63
CA VAL A 12 -3.78 -7.40 5.07
C VAL A 12 -4.09 -6.85 6.46
N HIS A 13 -3.06 -6.70 7.31
CA HIS A 13 -3.19 -6.08 8.60
C HIS A 13 -3.16 -4.56 8.47
N ILE A 14 -4.22 -3.89 8.95
CA ILE A 14 -4.33 -2.43 8.82
C ILE A 14 -3.19 -1.70 9.52
N LEU A 15 -2.71 -2.17 10.67
CA LEU A 15 -1.62 -1.48 11.38
C LEU A 15 -0.28 -1.55 10.63
N ASP A 16 -0.01 -2.69 10.00
CA ASP A 16 1.17 -2.89 9.16
C ASP A 16 1.13 -2.00 7.90
N LEU A 17 -0.06 -1.71 7.38
CA LEU A 17 -0.28 -0.76 6.28
C LEU A 17 -0.22 0.70 6.76
N ALA A 18 -0.95 1.03 7.83
CA ALA A 18 -1.21 2.38 8.28
C ALA A 18 0.07 3.09 8.74
N GLY A 19 0.96 2.40 9.45
CA GLY A 19 2.22 2.95 9.90
C GLY A 19 3.05 3.55 8.75
N PRO A 20 3.52 2.74 7.79
CA PRO A 20 4.30 3.25 6.66
C PRO A 20 3.50 4.20 5.76
N ALA A 21 2.20 3.96 5.52
CA ALA A 21 1.38 4.89 4.74
C ALA A 21 1.32 6.29 5.36
N GLN A 22 1.19 6.38 6.69
CA GLN A 22 1.20 7.65 7.41
C GLN A 22 2.55 8.35 7.28
N VAL A 23 3.67 7.63 7.39
CA VAL A 23 5.03 8.20 7.28
C VAL A 23 5.23 8.86 5.91
N PHE A 24 4.96 8.13 4.82
CA PHE A 24 5.19 8.68 3.47
C PHE A 24 4.18 9.76 3.09
N SER A 25 2.91 9.63 3.51
CA SER A 25 1.91 10.69 3.34
C SER A 25 2.31 11.98 4.06
N THR A 26 2.84 11.84 5.29
CA THR A 26 3.33 12.99 6.06
C THR A 26 4.54 13.64 5.39
N ALA A 27 5.50 12.84 4.92
CA ALA A 27 6.66 13.34 4.18
C ALA A 27 6.23 14.08 2.90
N ALA A 28 5.27 13.54 2.14
CA ALA A 28 4.70 14.22 0.98
C ALA A 28 4.07 15.58 1.35
N GLY A 29 3.29 15.62 2.45
CA GLY A 29 2.70 16.86 2.97
C GLY A 29 3.72 17.91 3.44
N LEU A 30 4.95 17.49 3.78
CA LEU A 30 6.07 18.36 4.11
C LEU A 30 6.88 18.82 2.89
N GLY A 31 6.46 18.46 1.68
CA GLY A 31 7.12 18.86 0.42
C GLY A 31 8.19 17.90 -0.08
N PHE A 32 8.34 16.72 0.52
CA PHE A 32 9.17 15.66 -0.05
C PHE A 32 8.44 15.00 -1.23
N ASP A 33 9.19 14.59 -2.24
CA ASP A 33 8.66 14.16 -3.53
C ASP A 33 8.24 12.68 -3.54
N TYR A 34 7.30 12.32 -2.67
CA TYR A 34 6.72 10.98 -2.52
C TYR A 34 5.28 10.92 -3.08
N GLU A 35 4.98 9.84 -3.80
CA GLU A 35 3.63 9.52 -4.28
C GLU A 35 3.22 8.13 -3.80
N LEU A 36 2.04 7.99 -3.18
CA LEU A 36 1.56 6.70 -2.68
C LEU A 36 0.61 6.05 -3.69
N SER A 37 0.71 4.74 -3.88
CA SER A 37 -0.23 3.95 -4.66
C SER A 37 -0.58 2.67 -3.93
N TYR A 38 -1.84 2.23 -4.00
CA TYR A 38 -2.32 1.01 -3.37
C TYR A 38 -2.79 0.04 -4.44
N VAL A 39 -2.11 -1.10 -4.55
CA VAL A 39 -2.34 -2.10 -5.60
C VAL A 39 -2.71 -3.43 -4.95
N GLY A 40 -3.64 -4.16 -5.54
CA GLY A 40 -4.06 -5.48 -5.10
C GLY A 40 -4.47 -6.35 -6.28
N GLU A 41 -4.73 -7.62 -6.03
CA GLU A 41 -5.24 -8.54 -7.06
C GLU A 41 -6.70 -8.21 -7.45
N GLN A 42 -7.45 -7.61 -6.54
CA GLN A 42 -8.89 -7.31 -6.68
C GLN A 42 -9.15 -5.85 -6.29
N GLU A 43 -10.17 -5.23 -6.90
CA GLU A 43 -10.51 -3.83 -6.59
C GLU A 43 -10.86 -3.59 -5.12
N ASP A 44 -11.41 -4.60 -4.44
CA ASP A 44 -11.72 -4.59 -3.02
C ASP A 44 -10.97 -5.71 -2.31
N VAL A 45 -10.09 -5.34 -1.40
CA VAL A 45 -9.34 -6.27 -0.53
C VAL A 45 -9.89 -6.16 0.88
N LEU A 46 -10.40 -7.26 1.43
CA LEU A 46 -10.83 -7.30 2.83
C LEU A 46 -9.60 -7.44 3.73
N SER A 47 -9.41 -6.49 4.65
CA SER A 47 -8.36 -6.57 5.67
C SER A 47 -8.62 -7.69 6.68
N ALA A 48 -7.60 -8.09 7.44
CA ALA A 48 -7.76 -9.03 8.56
C ALA A 48 -8.72 -8.52 9.66
N GLN A 49 -8.92 -7.20 9.73
CA GLN A 49 -9.85 -6.56 10.67
C GLN A 49 -11.28 -6.45 10.12
N GLY A 50 -11.54 -6.93 8.89
CA GLY A 50 -12.86 -6.94 8.26
C GLY A 50 -13.25 -5.62 7.59
N LEU A 51 -12.37 -4.62 7.52
CA LEU A 51 -12.61 -3.41 6.74
C LEU A 51 -12.23 -3.62 5.27
N PRO A 52 -13.10 -3.23 4.32
CA PRO A 52 -12.77 -3.26 2.90
C PRO A 52 -11.81 -2.13 2.54
N LEU A 53 -10.80 -2.43 1.72
CA LEU A 53 -9.82 -1.48 1.21
C LEU A 53 -9.88 -1.47 -0.32
N ARG A 54 -10.04 -0.27 -0.91
CA ARG A 54 -10.00 -0.10 -2.36
C ARG A 54 -8.56 -0.17 -2.85
N THR A 55 -8.33 -0.92 -3.92
CA THR A 55 -7.02 -1.00 -4.58
C THR A 55 -7.16 -0.88 -6.09
N ALA A 56 -6.08 -0.43 -6.74
CA ALA A 56 -5.95 -0.58 -8.18
C ALA A 56 -5.51 -2.01 -8.50
N THR A 57 -6.06 -2.59 -9.57
CA THR A 57 -5.62 -3.90 -10.08
C THR A 57 -4.52 -3.79 -11.14
N THR A 58 -4.32 -2.59 -11.66
CA THR A 58 -3.25 -2.28 -12.61
C THR A 58 -2.07 -1.66 -11.90
N TRP A 59 -0.89 -2.21 -12.14
CA TRP A 59 0.35 -1.65 -11.61
C TRP A 59 0.71 -0.32 -12.29
N PRO A 60 1.16 0.68 -11.54
CA PRO A 60 1.74 1.87 -12.13
C PRO A 60 3.08 1.52 -12.81
N ALA A 61 3.50 2.34 -13.79
CA ALA A 61 4.85 2.22 -14.35
C ALA A 61 5.90 2.52 -13.26
N LEU A 62 6.78 1.56 -13.00
CA LEU A 62 7.81 1.65 -11.96
C LEU A 62 9.17 2.05 -12.52
N LYS A 63 9.96 2.74 -11.69
CA LYS A 63 11.34 3.14 -11.93
C LYS A 63 12.25 2.48 -10.89
N PRO A 64 13.57 2.37 -11.14
CA PRO A 64 14.51 1.72 -10.21
C PRO A 64 14.55 2.30 -8.79
N ASN A 65 14.15 3.57 -8.61
CA ASN A 65 14.16 4.24 -7.31
C ASN A 65 12.82 4.17 -6.58
N ASP A 66 11.81 3.52 -7.16
CA ASP A 66 10.50 3.34 -6.53
C ASP A 66 10.58 2.23 -5.48
N LEU A 67 9.72 2.32 -4.46
CA LEU A 67 9.64 1.39 -3.35
C LEU A 67 8.34 0.59 -3.43
N ILE A 68 8.45 -0.73 -3.33
CA ILE A 68 7.30 -1.61 -3.13
C ILE A 68 7.30 -2.04 -1.66
N LEU A 69 6.21 -1.76 -0.96
CA LEU A 69 5.96 -2.20 0.41
C LEU A 69 4.88 -3.28 0.38
N VAL A 70 5.17 -4.40 1.04
CA VAL A 70 4.23 -5.50 1.23
C VAL A 70 3.94 -5.58 2.73
N PRO A 71 2.83 -4.99 3.21
CA PRO A 71 2.46 -5.07 4.62
C PRO A 71 2.16 -6.51 5.03
N GLY A 72 2.29 -6.84 6.32
CA GLY A 72 1.91 -8.16 6.81
C GLY A 72 0.43 -8.46 6.61
N TRP A 73 0.10 -9.73 6.40
CA TRP A 73 -1.27 -10.21 6.23
C TRP A 73 -1.48 -11.55 6.92
N ARG A 74 -2.74 -11.88 7.20
CA ARG A 74 -3.13 -13.20 7.67
C ARG A 74 -3.02 -14.19 6.50
N ALA A 75 -1.91 -14.91 6.43
CA ALA A 75 -1.70 -15.95 5.42
C ALA A 75 -2.65 -17.15 5.64
N PRO A 76 -3.05 -17.84 4.56
CA PRO A 76 -3.73 -19.14 4.67
C PRO A 76 -2.85 -20.13 5.47
N THR A 77 -3.49 -20.93 6.32
CA THR A 77 -2.86 -22.06 7.02
C THR A 77 -2.83 -23.30 6.15
#